data_AF-A0AAU9UCW4-F1
#
_entry.id   AF-A0AAU9UCW4-F1
#
_cell.length_a   1.000
_cell.length_b   1.000
_cell.length_c   1.000
_cell.angle_alpha   90.00
_cell.angle_beta   90.00
_cell.angle_gamma   90.00
#
_symmetry.space_group_name_H-M   'P 1'
#
loop_
_entity.id
_entity.type
_entity.pdbx_description
1 polymer ?
#
loop_
_entity_poly.entity_id
_entity_poly.type
_entity_poly.pdbx_seq_one_letter_code
_entity_poly.pdbx_strand_id
1 'polypeptide(L)'
;MTIHEAQGQTREGVIIIQTKTRRLRIHDSIPHAVVAVTRHTKTCVYYTDDGGDAIGRFVQRAVEATSKEILEHTLKMAIQKRDTAVIEDVLGQLRSPSGRAGTESDKKKKKKT
;
A
#
# COMPACT_ATOMS: atom_id res chain seq x y z
N MET A 1 -1.93 -22.34 1.04
CA MET A 1 -2.85 -21.77 2.04
C MET A 1 -3.87 -20.93 1.31
N THR A 2 -5.14 -21.14 1.61
CA THR A 2 -6.25 -20.32 1.09
C THR A 2 -6.42 -19.06 1.94
N ILE A 3 -7.14 -18.07 1.39
CA ILE A 3 -7.43 -16.82 2.10
C ILE A 3 -8.15 -17.07 3.43
N HIS A 4 -9.07 -18.03 3.48
CA HIS A 4 -9.79 -18.40 4.69
C HIS A 4 -8.87 -18.95 5.78
N GLU A 5 -7.95 -19.85 5.42
CA GLU A 5 -6.98 -20.42 6.36
C GLU A 5 -5.98 -19.37 6.89
N ALA A 6 -5.70 -18.36 6.07
CA ALA A 6 -4.85 -17.24 6.43
C ALA A 6 -5.54 -16.22 7.36
N GLN A 7 -6.83 -16.36 7.62
CA GLN A 7 -7.58 -15.42 8.45
C GLN A 7 -7.00 -15.38 9.87
N GLY A 8 -6.76 -14.16 10.38
CA GLY A 8 -6.13 -13.94 11.68
C GLY A 8 -4.60 -14.07 11.68
N GLN A 9 -3.98 -14.53 10.59
CA GLN A 9 -2.52 -14.54 10.47
C GLN A 9 -2.00 -13.19 9.97
N THR A 10 -0.82 -12.79 10.43
CA THR A 10 -0.15 -11.58 9.95
C THR A 10 1.30 -11.92 9.63
N ARG A 11 1.79 -11.47 8.46
CA ARG A 11 3.16 -11.70 7.98
C ARG A 11 3.76 -10.41 7.44
N GLU A 12 5.09 -10.34 7.39
CA GLU A 12 5.79 -9.17 6.88
C GLU A 12 5.50 -8.94 5.38
N GLY A 13 5.62 -10.01 4.60
CA GLY A 13 5.31 -10.05 3.18
C GLY A 13 4.26 -11.10 2.85
N VAL A 14 3.38 -10.79 1.91
CA VAL A 14 2.34 -11.71 1.42
C VAL A 14 2.32 -11.69 -0.10
N ILE A 15 2.26 -12.89 -0.68
CA ILE A 15 2.06 -13.08 -2.12
C ILE A 15 0.70 -13.76 -2.29
N ILE A 16 -0.20 -13.08 -3.00
CA ILE A 16 -1.53 -13.57 -3.35
C ILE A 16 -1.47 -14.04 -4.80
N ILE A 17 -1.93 -15.27 -5.07
CA ILE A 17 -1.90 -15.84 -6.43
C ILE A 17 -3.30 -16.34 -6.77
N GLN A 18 -3.88 -15.81 -7.84
CA GLN A 18 -5.10 -16.35 -8.43
C GLN A 18 -4.73 -17.43 -9.46
N THR A 19 -4.87 -18.71 -9.08
CA THR A 19 -4.47 -19.84 -9.93
C THR A 19 -5.57 -20.33 -10.87
N LYS A 20 -6.78 -19.78 -10.77
CA LYS A 20 -7.94 -20.25 -11.53
C LYS A 20 -8.14 -19.38 -12.77
N THR A 21 -8.15 -20.02 -13.93
CA THR A 21 -8.45 -19.40 -15.23
C THR A 21 -9.91 -18.93 -15.34
N ARG A 22 -10.81 -19.46 -14.50
CA ARG A 22 -12.23 -19.08 -14.48
C ARG A 22 -12.54 -18.21 -13.27
N ARG A 23 -13.26 -17.12 -13.49
CA ARG A 23 -13.72 -16.22 -12.43
C ARG A 23 -14.82 -16.88 -11.59
N LEU A 24 -14.48 -17.22 -10.35
CA LEU A 24 -15.40 -17.66 -9.31
C LEU A 24 -16.00 -16.48 -8.55
N ARG A 25 -17.20 -16.65 -8.00
CA ARG A 25 -17.90 -15.64 -7.17
C ARG A 25 -17.08 -15.13 -5.99
N ILE A 26 -16.19 -15.96 -5.46
CA ILE A 26 -15.32 -15.60 -4.33
C ILE A 26 -14.27 -14.52 -4.69
N HIS A 27 -13.90 -14.39 -5.97
CA HIS A 27 -12.94 -13.35 -6.39
C HIS A 27 -13.55 -11.95 -6.37
N ASP A 28 -14.88 -11.86 -6.48
CA ASP A 28 -15.63 -10.61 -6.35
C ASP A 28 -16.10 -10.33 -4.92
N SER A 29 -15.84 -11.26 -3.99
CA SER A 29 -16.23 -11.13 -2.59
C SER A 29 -15.33 -10.12 -1.86
N ILE A 30 -15.90 -8.98 -1.47
CA ILE A 30 -15.19 -7.95 -0.70
C ILE A 30 -14.61 -8.51 0.61
N PRO A 31 -15.34 -9.31 1.44
CA PRO A 31 -14.76 -9.90 2.65
C PRO A 31 -13.49 -10.72 2.40
N HIS A 32 -13.46 -11.53 1.33
CA HIS A 32 -12.28 -12.33 0.98
C HIS A 32 -11.12 -11.46 0.55
N ALA A 33 -11.40 -10.45 -0.29
CA ALA A 33 -10.39 -9.54 -0.76
C ALA A 33 -9.76 -8.75 0.39
N VAL A 34 -10.58 -8.27 1.35
CA VAL A 34 -10.10 -7.59 2.57
C VAL A 34 -9.21 -8.51 3.40
N VAL A 35 -9.63 -9.76 3.65
CA VAL A 35 -8.78 -10.70 4.39
C VAL A 35 -7.45 -10.88 3.68
N ALA A 36 -7.44 -11.11 2.37
CA ALA A 36 -6.23 -11.33 1.59
C ALA A 36 -5.25 -10.15 1.66
N VAL A 37 -5.72 -8.93 1.37
CA VAL A 37 -4.86 -7.74 1.35
C VAL A 37 -4.42 -7.31 2.75
N THR A 38 -5.12 -7.65 3.82
CA THR A 38 -4.75 -7.22 5.19
C THR A 38 -3.82 -8.18 5.93
N ARG A 39 -3.34 -9.25 5.30
CA ARG A 39 -2.42 -10.20 5.96
C ARG A 39 -0.98 -9.69 6.04
N HIS A 40 -0.61 -8.66 5.27
CA HIS A 40 0.76 -8.13 5.23
C HIS A 40 0.97 -6.96 6.20
N THR A 41 2.22 -6.74 6.65
CA THR A 41 2.62 -5.53 7.37
C THR A 41 3.58 -4.63 6.58
N LYS A 42 4.28 -5.16 5.57
CA LYS A 42 5.20 -4.37 4.73
C LYS A 42 4.93 -4.51 3.24
N THR A 43 4.83 -5.74 2.71
CA THR A 43 4.71 -5.96 1.26
C THR A 43 3.56 -6.88 0.89
N CYS A 44 2.83 -6.54 -0.17
CA CYS A 44 1.77 -7.34 -0.74
C CYS A 44 1.89 -7.38 -2.26
N VAL A 45 2.02 -8.57 -2.82
CA VAL A 45 2.11 -8.76 -4.28
C VAL A 45 0.96 -9.63 -4.73
N TYR A 46 0.27 -9.21 -5.79
CA TYR A 46 -0.84 -9.95 -6.37
C TYR A 46 -0.53 -10.40 -7.80
N TYR A 47 -0.57 -11.71 -8.02
CA TYR A 47 -0.45 -12.32 -9.35
C TYR A 47 -1.81 -12.82 -9.83
N THR A 48 -2.25 -12.29 -10.96
CA THR A 48 -3.49 -12.70 -11.62
C THR A 48 -3.41 -12.46 -13.13
N ASP A 49 -4.16 -13.26 -13.89
CA ASP A 49 -4.43 -13.03 -15.30
C ASP A 49 -5.61 -12.04 -15.52
N ASP A 50 -6.48 -11.85 -14.52
CA ASP A 50 -7.64 -10.94 -14.53
C ASP A 50 -7.57 -9.97 -13.34
N GLY A 51 -7.15 -8.72 -13.60
CA GLY A 51 -7.09 -7.65 -12.59
C GLY A 51 -8.44 -7.02 -12.23
N GLY A 52 -9.54 -7.45 -12.87
CA GLY A 52 -10.87 -6.87 -12.66
C GLY A 52 -11.63 -7.38 -11.44
N ASP A 53 -11.03 -8.26 -10.64
CA ASP A 53 -11.63 -8.82 -9.44
C ASP A 53 -11.56 -7.87 -8.22
N ALA A 54 -12.07 -8.28 -7.06
CA ALA A 54 -12.07 -7.41 -5.89
C ALA A 54 -10.66 -7.12 -5.36
N ILE A 55 -9.74 -8.09 -5.43
CA ILE A 55 -8.35 -7.92 -4.96
C ILE A 55 -7.60 -6.99 -5.91
N GLY A 56 -7.69 -7.22 -7.22
CA GLY A 56 -7.09 -6.40 -8.26
C GLY A 56 -7.52 -4.94 -8.15
N ARG A 57 -8.82 -4.68 -7.93
CA ARG A 57 -9.33 -3.32 -7.69
C ARG A 57 -8.76 -2.65 -6.44
N PHE A 58 -8.54 -3.39 -5.35
CA PHE A 58 -7.90 -2.82 -4.16
C PHE A 58 -6.44 -2.50 -4.40
N VAL A 59 -5.70 -3.42 -5.03
CA VAL A 59 -4.29 -3.21 -5.35
C VAL A 59 -4.12 -2.05 -6.32
N GLN A 60 -4.94 -1.98 -7.37
CA GLN A 60 -4.92 -0.89 -8.35
C GLN A 60 -5.16 0.46 -7.67
N ARG A 61 -6.21 0.57 -6.84
CA ARG A 61 -6.47 1.81 -6.09
C ARG A 61 -5.34 2.18 -5.14
N ALA A 62 -4.70 1.21 -4.50
CA ALA A 62 -3.57 1.46 -3.62
C ALA A 62 -2.33 1.97 -4.38
N VAL A 63 -2.11 1.47 -5.60
CA VAL A 63 -1.02 1.90 -6.48
C VAL A 63 -1.29 3.28 -7.08
N GLU A 64 -2.54 3.59 -7.42
CA GLU A 64 -2.95 4.86 -8.01
C GLU A 64 -3.07 5.99 -6.96
N ALA A 65 -3.25 5.65 -5.68
CA ALA A 65 -3.39 6.62 -4.61
C ALA A 65 -2.13 7.49 -4.44
N THR A 66 -2.31 8.81 -4.50
CA THR A 66 -1.25 9.75 -4.25
C THR A 66 -0.95 9.88 -2.75
N SER A 67 0.29 10.21 -2.40
CA SER A 67 0.65 10.51 -1.00
C SER A 67 -0.23 11.60 -0.40
N LYS A 68 -0.66 12.58 -1.21
CA LYS A 68 -1.57 13.64 -0.78
C LYS A 68 -2.94 13.09 -0.36
N GLU A 69 -3.56 12.23 -1.17
CA GLU A 69 -4.87 11.64 -0.84
C GLU A 69 -4.79 10.78 0.43
N ILE A 70 -3.70 10.02 0.59
CA ILE A 70 -3.46 9.19 1.78
C ILE A 70 -3.34 10.08 3.03
N LEU A 71 -2.56 11.15 2.93
CA LEU A 71 -2.37 12.10 4.04
C LEU A 71 -3.65 12.85 4.37
N GLU A 72 -4.40 13.34 3.39
CA GLU A 72 -5.68 14.02 3.61
C GLU A 72 -6.72 13.11 4.27
N HIS A 73 -6.81 11.85 3.84
CA HIS A 73 -7.68 10.87 4.49
C HIS A 73 -7.24 10.63 5.95
N THR A 74 -5.94 10.46 6.18
CA THR A 74 -5.39 10.24 7.53
C THR A 74 -5.66 11.44 8.45
N LEU A 75 -5.48 12.67 7.95
CA LEU A 75 -5.78 13.89 8.68
C LEU A 75 -7.26 13.97 9.06
N LYS A 76 -8.16 13.70 8.12
CA LYS A 76 -9.61 13.68 8.37
C LYS A 76 -9.96 12.72 9.50
N MET A 77 -9.40 11.51 9.47
CA MET A 77 -9.65 10.49 10.49
C MET A 77 -9.04 10.86 11.85
N ALA A 78 -7.86 11.49 11.87
CA ALA A 78 -7.19 11.95 13.08
C ALA A 78 -7.98 13.08 13.76
N ILE A 79 -8.50 14.04 12.98
CA ILE A 79 -9.38 15.12 13.49
C ILE A 79 -10.64 14.54 14.13
N GLN A 80 -11.30 13.56 13.48
CA GLN A 80 -12.48 12.90 14.05
C GLN A 80 -12.18 12.21 15.38
N LYS A 81 -11.01 11.59 15.50
CA LYS A 81 -10.55 10.92 16.73
C LYS A 81 -9.91 11.85 17.75
N ARG A 82 -9.73 13.14 17.41
CA ARG A 82 -8.98 14.13 18.19
C ARG A 82 -7.55 13.69 18.53
N ASP A 83 -6.91 12.98 17.60
CA ASP A 83 -5.54 12.49 17.74
C ASP A 83 -4.55 13.62 17.35
N THR A 84 -4.16 14.42 18.34
CA THR A 84 -3.32 15.60 18.13
C THR A 84 -1.94 15.25 17.58
N ALA A 85 -1.35 14.12 18.00
CA ALA A 85 -0.03 13.70 17.55
C ALA A 85 -0.02 13.40 16.04
N VAL A 86 -1.03 12.68 15.54
CA VAL A 86 -1.15 12.38 14.11
C VAL A 86 -1.50 13.63 13.30
N ILE A 87 -2.32 14.53 13.84
CA ILE A 87 -2.66 15.79 13.16
C ILE A 87 -1.42 16.64 12.92
N GLU A 88 -0.58 16.82 13.95
CA GLU A 88 0.65 17.63 13.84
C GLU A 88 1.63 17.05 12.82
N ASP A 89 1.86 15.73 12.86
CA ASP A 89 2.74 15.04 11.91
C ASP A 89 2.26 15.18 10.46
N VAL A 90 0.98 14.90 10.20
CA VAL A 90 0.42 14.98 8.85
C VAL A 90 0.40 16.41 8.31
N LEU A 91 0.07 17.40 9.16
CA LEU A 91 0.15 18.81 8.77
C LEU A 91 1.59 19.24 8.46
N GLY A 92 2.57 18.72 9.20
CA GLY A 92 3.99 18.91 8.90
C GLY A 92 4.36 18.42 7.51
N GLN A 93 3.93 17.20 7.16
CA GLN A 93 4.21 16.60 5.85
C GLN A 93 3.53 17.32 4.68
N LEU A 94 2.30 17.83 4.87
CA LEU A 94 1.56 18.60 3.86
C LEU A 94 2.15 20.01 3.62
N ARG A 95 2.79 20.61 4.62
CA ARG A 95 3.35 21.98 4.54
C ARG A 95 4.73 22.04 3.90
N SER A 96 5.43 20.92 3.75
CA SER A 96 6.73 20.86 3.08
C SER A 96 6.58 20.47 1.61
N PRO A 97 6.61 21.41 0.65
CA PRO A 97 6.73 21.07 -0.76
C PRO A 97 8.17 20.63 -1.04
N SER A 98 8.37 19.32 -1.28
CA SER A 98 9.54 18.70 -1.95
C SER A 98 10.96 19.09 -1.48
N GLY A 99 11.70 18.15 -0.89
CA GLY A 99 13.15 18.35 -0.70
C GLY A 99 13.95 17.32 0.11
N ARG A 100 13.75 16.00 -0.04
CA ARG A 100 14.91 15.09 0.10
C ARG A 100 15.59 15.02 -1.26
N ALA A 101 16.32 16.09 -1.58
CA ALA A 101 17.29 16.11 -2.66
C ALA A 101 18.34 15.02 -2.41
N GLY A 102 18.67 14.27 -3.45
CA GLY A 102 19.76 13.30 -3.42
C GLY A 102 21.05 13.96 -2.94
N THR A 103 21.79 13.26 -2.10
CA THR A 103 23.19 13.57 -1.86
C THR A 103 23.97 13.23 -3.12
N GLU A 104 24.01 14.15 -4.08
CA GLU A 104 25.05 14.22 -5.09
C GLU A 104 26.27 14.90 -4.45
N SER A 105 27.13 14.09 -3.84
CA SER A 105 28.47 14.47 -3.43
C SER A 105 29.42 13.34 -3.84
N ASP A 106 29.89 13.37 -5.10
CA ASP A 106 31.31 13.28 -5.47
C ASP A 106 31.50 12.91 -6.95
N LYS A 107 31.28 13.89 -7.84
CA LYS A 107 31.94 13.94 -9.15
C LYS A 107 32.98 15.06 -9.15
N LYS A 108 34.04 14.94 -8.33
CA LYS A 108 35.32 15.64 -8.60
C LYS A 108 36.54 15.12 -7.83
N LYS A 109 36.99 13.87 -8.06
CA LYS A 109 38.42 13.53 -7.89
C LYS A 109 38.84 12.19 -8.54
N LYS A 110 39.29 12.25 -9.80
CA LYS A 110 40.59 11.75 -10.29
C LYS A 110 40.59 11.62 -11.81
N LYS A 111 40.95 12.73 -12.46
CA LYS A 111 41.80 12.71 -13.64
C LYS A 111 43.24 12.53 -13.15
N LYS A 112 43.72 11.29 -13.08
CA LYS A 112 45.14 10.87 -13.01
C LYS A 112 45.16 9.35 -12.81
N THR A 113 45.32 8.58 -13.87
CA THR A 113 46.55 7.88 -14.24
C THR A 113 46.37 7.41 -15.68
#